data_AF-A0A3P1VUV8-F1
#
_entry.id   AF-A0A3P1VUV8-F1
#
_cell.length_a   1.000
_cell.length_b   1.000
_cell.length_c   1.000
_cell.angle_alpha   90.00
_cell.angle_beta   90.00
_cell.angle_gamma   90.00
#
_symmetry.space_group_name_H-M   'P 1'
#
loop_
_entity.id
_entity.type
_entity.pdbx_description
1 polymer ?
#
loop_
_entity_poly.entity_id
_entity_poly.type
_entity_poly.pdbx_seq_one_letter_code
_entity_poly.pdbx_strand_id
1 'polypeptide(L)'
;MILKKKLNEVKKLEEERSKYKSEIKNKEKEIIKLNNEINNLNLEINKLEAQTKNEKKLVENINKKIKHYTSFELVHKEDTEGEGFYSVKCLRTNEDRDIAQISTGEKNIIALLYFIEKLNEINEVRARNKLIIFDDPMNSNDDTMQYLIIEELQKLMRELLKNNKDDKFILMTHNVHFYINVKYDFDKDDDYKKKRNFIRLVSDTKKTKINYIKNKDDDFETSYESLWHEINILFKLSSCNPVMLLNPMRRIVETYTKFNGFKQRNFLSKVEGANKFFNVNSHGIDDLEADLNGKSKENIIEIFKECFEKNNSIEHFKIFWKEKINE
;
A
#
# COMPACT_ATOMS: atom_id res chain seq x y z
N MET A 1 42.26 -87.36 -21.70
CA MET A 1 41.08 -86.69 -22.31
C MET A 1 40.17 -86.00 -21.28
N ILE A 2 39.87 -86.66 -20.15
CA ILE A 2 38.96 -86.16 -19.10
C ILE A 2 39.46 -84.86 -18.42
N LEU A 3 40.76 -84.78 -18.07
CA LEU A 3 41.34 -83.60 -17.40
C LEU A 3 41.24 -82.31 -18.24
N LYS A 4 41.53 -82.39 -19.55
CA LYS A 4 41.40 -81.25 -20.48
C LYS A 4 39.95 -80.75 -20.58
N LYS A 5 38.99 -81.68 -20.55
CA LYS A 5 37.56 -81.35 -20.61
C LYS A 5 37.12 -80.61 -19.34
N LYS A 6 37.52 -81.08 -18.15
CA LYS A 6 37.28 -80.41 -16.87
C LYS A 6 37.96 -79.03 -16.77
N LEU A 7 39.17 -78.87 -17.31
CA LEU A 7 39.87 -77.59 -17.31
C LEU A 7 39.17 -76.52 -18.17
N ASN A 8 38.63 -76.91 -19.33
CA ASN A 8 37.82 -76.02 -20.15
C ASN A 8 36.50 -75.64 -19.47
N GLU A 9 35.90 -76.57 -18.74
CA GLU A 9 34.67 -76.34 -17.99
C GLU A 9 34.88 -75.33 -16.85
N VAL A 10 36.00 -75.42 -16.13
CA VAL A 10 36.40 -74.44 -15.10
C VAL A 10 36.62 -73.05 -15.69
N LYS A 11 37.33 -72.93 -16.83
CA LYS A 11 37.52 -71.64 -17.51
C LYS A 11 36.20 -70.99 -17.92
N LYS A 12 35.26 -71.78 -18.45
CA LYS A 12 33.92 -71.30 -18.82
C LYS A 12 33.16 -70.76 -17.60
N LEU A 13 33.22 -71.47 -16.48
CA LEU A 13 32.58 -71.06 -15.24
C LEU A 13 33.23 -69.79 -14.64
N GLU A 14 34.55 -69.60 -14.81
CA GLU A 14 35.23 -68.37 -14.41
C GLU A 14 34.83 -67.15 -15.26
N GLU A 15 34.68 -67.34 -16.58
CA GLU A 15 34.16 -66.32 -17.50
C GLU A 15 32.72 -65.94 -17.16
N GLU A 16 31.84 -66.92 -16.93
CA GLU A 16 30.46 -66.69 -16.49
C GLU A 16 30.41 -65.97 -15.14
N ARG A 17 31.23 -66.39 -14.16
CA ARG A 17 31.32 -65.72 -12.86
C ARG A 17 31.78 -64.27 -12.99
N SER A 18 32.74 -63.99 -13.86
CA SER A 18 33.20 -62.62 -14.13
C SER A 18 32.08 -61.77 -14.76
N LYS A 19 31.34 -62.34 -15.71
CA LYS A 19 30.19 -61.69 -16.34
C LYS A 19 29.09 -61.38 -15.34
N TYR A 20 28.67 -62.36 -14.53
CA TYR A 20 27.66 -62.15 -13.48
C TYR A 20 28.12 -61.12 -12.44
N LYS A 21 29.40 -61.10 -12.07
CA LYS A 21 29.95 -60.09 -11.16
C LYS A 21 29.86 -58.68 -11.74
N SER A 22 30.09 -58.53 -13.05
CA SER A 22 29.93 -57.24 -13.74
C SER A 22 28.46 -56.80 -13.83
N GLU A 23 27.54 -57.75 -14.08
CA GLU A 23 26.10 -57.49 -14.13
C GLU A 23 25.55 -57.07 -12.75
N ILE A 24 25.98 -57.76 -11.68
CA ILE A 24 25.64 -57.39 -10.30
C ILE A 24 26.11 -55.97 -10.00
N LYS A 25 27.36 -55.62 -10.33
CA LYS A 25 27.90 -54.29 -10.10
C LYS A 25 27.16 -53.20 -10.88
N ASN A 26 26.69 -53.51 -12.09
CA ASN A 26 25.88 -52.58 -12.88
C ASN A 26 24.49 -52.40 -12.26
N LYS A 27 23.84 -53.49 -11.83
CA LYS A 27 22.56 -53.43 -11.12
C LYS A 27 22.65 -52.68 -9.79
N GLU A 28 23.74 -52.84 -9.04
CA GLU A 28 24.00 -52.07 -7.81
C GLU A 28 24.07 -50.56 -8.08
N LYS A 29 24.76 -50.14 -9.16
CA LYS A 29 24.79 -48.73 -9.57
C LYS A 29 23.42 -48.20 -9.97
N GLU A 30 22.64 -49.01 -10.68
CA GLU A 30 21.27 -48.66 -11.09
C GLU A 30 20.35 -48.50 -9.89
N ILE A 31 20.45 -49.40 -8.89
CA ILE A 31 19.73 -49.29 -7.61
C ILE A 31 20.09 -47.99 -6.89
N ILE A 32 21.39 -47.63 -6.82
CA ILE A 32 21.82 -46.37 -6.19
C ILE A 32 21.22 -45.16 -6.92
N LYS A 33 21.21 -45.18 -8.26
CA LYS A 33 20.63 -44.10 -9.07
C LYS A 33 19.13 -43.95 -8.83
N LEU A 34 18.39 -45.06 -8.88
CA LEU A 34 16.95 -45.08 -8.63
C LEU A 34 16.62 -44.62 -7.20
N ASN A 35 17.40 -45.03 -6.20
CA ASN A 35 17.21 -44.57 -4.82
C ASN A 35 17.43 -43.06 -4.68
N ASN A 36 18.40 -42.49 -5.40
CA ASN A 36 18.61 -41.04 -5.42
C ASN A 36 17.45 -40.31 -6.12
N GLU A 37 16.93 -40.85 -7.22
CA GLU A 37 15.74 -40.31 -7.90
C GLU A 37 14.51 -40.36 -6.98
N ILE A 38 14.27 -41.47 -6.28
CA ILE A 38 13.19 -41.61 -5.29
C ILE A 38 13.32 -40.56 -4.18
N ASN A 39 14.53 -40.36 -3.64
CA ASN A 39 14.75 -39.35 -2.61
C ASN A 39 14.48 -37.93 -3.11
N ASN A 40 14.91 -37.61 -4.33
CA ASN A 40 14.64 -36.31 -4.94
C ASN A 40 13.14 -36.10 -5.18
N LEU A 41 12.43 -37.11 -5.70
CA LEU A 41 10.98 -37.06 -5.89
C LEU A 41 10.23 -36.89 -4.56
N ASN A 42 10.65 -37.59 -3.50
CA ASN A 42 10.05 -37.43 -2.17
C ASN A 42 10.27 -36.02 -1.58
N LEU A 43 11.45 -35.42 -1.81
CA LEU A 43 11.69 -34.03 -1.41
C LEU A 43 10.80 -33.06 -2.18
N GLU A 44 10.57 -33.32 -3.47
CA GLU A 44 9.69 -32.52 -4.31
C GLU A 44 8.22 -32.64 -3.87
N ILE A 45 7.74 -33.86 -3.58
CA ILE A 45 6.40 -34.12 -3.04
C ILE A 45 6.20 -33.34 -1.73
N ASN A 46 7.12 -33.46 -0.77
CA ASN A 46 7.00 -32.77 0.51
C ASN A 46 6.95 -31.24 0.35
N LYS A 47 7.70 -30.71 -0.63
CA LYS A 47 7.72 -29.27 -0.93
C LYS A 47 6.38 -28.82 -1.54
N LEU A 48 5.84 -29.59 -2.47
CA LEU A 48 4.53 -29.33 -3.08
C LEU A 48 3.41 -29.38 -2.04
N GLU A 49 3.40 -30.38 -1.16
CA GLU A 49 2.41 -30.48 -0.08
C GLU A 49 2.45 -29.29 0.90
N ALA A 50 3.65 -28.80 1.22
CA ALA A 50 3.82 -27.62 2.07
C ALA A 50 3.26 -26.36 1.40
N GLN A 51 3.49 -26.20 0.09
CA GLN A 51 2.95 -25.07 -0.69
C GLN A 51 1.42 -25.09 -0.71
N THR A 52 0.79 -26.24 -0.99
CA THR A 52 -0.68 -26.36 -1.00
C THR A 52 -1.30 -26.07 0.37
N LYS A 53 -0.67 -26.52 1.46
CA LYS A 53 -1.12 -26.21 2.84
C LYS A 53 -1.04 -24.70 3.14
N ASN A 54 0.01 -24.04 2.67
CA ASN A 54 0.16 -22.59 2.83
C ASN A 54 -0.91 -21.81 2.06
N GLU A 55 -1.28 -22.25 0.85
CA GLU A 55 -2.32 -21.59 0.04
C GLU A 55 -3.71 -21.67 0.69
N LYS A 56 -4.08 -22.83 1.25
CA LYS A 56 -5.35 -22.99 1.97
C LYS A 56 -5.39 -22.13 3.23
N LYS A 57 -4.30 -22.11 4.01
CA LYS A 57 -4.16 -21.27 5.20
C LYS A 57 -4.23 -19.77 4.87
N LEU A 58 -3.65 -19.36 3.76
CA LEU A 58 -3.72 -17.98 3.26
C LEU A 58 -5.18 -17.58 3.00
N VAL A 59 -5.94 -18.42 2.30
CA VAL A 59 -7.37 -18.15 2.03
C VAL A 59 -8.18 -18.06 3.32
N GLU A 60 -7.95 -18.96 4.27
CA GLU A 60 -8.61 -18.90 5.58
C GLU A 60 -8.30 -17.59 6.32
N ASN A 61 -7.05 -17.14 6.29
CA ASN A 61 -6.65 -15.89 6.93
C ASN A 61 -7.30 -14.67 6.26
N ILE A 62 -7.29 -14.62 4.92
CA ILE A 62 -7.94 -13.52 4.19
C ILE A 62 -9.44 -13.51 4.50
N ASN A 63 -10.11 -14.66 4.42
CA ASN A 63 -11.54 -14.77 4.71
C ASN A 63 -11.89 -14.32 6.13
N LYS A 64 -11.07 -14.64 7.13
CA LYS A 64 -11.25 -14.14 8.50
C LYS A 64 -11.22 -12.61 8.57
N LYS A 65 -10.33 -11.96 7.81
CA LYS A 65 -10.17 -10.50 7.80
C LYS A 65 -11.33 -9.80 7.08
N ILE A 66 -11.80 -10.33 5.94
CA ILE A 66 -12.84 -9.68 5.12
C ILE A 66 -14.27 -10.03 5.54
N LYS A 67 -14.46 -11.03 6.42
CA LYS A 67 -15.77 -11.59 6.80
C LYS A 67 -16.81 -10.55 7.22
N HIS A 68 -16.38 -9.51 7.93
CA HIS A 68 -17.28 -8.48 8.46
C HIS A 68 -17.42 -7.26 7.54
N TYR A 69 -16.61 -7.18 6.48
CA TYR A 69 -16.55 -6.03 5.58
C TYR A 69 -17.17 -6.34 4.23
N THR A 70 -17.19 -7.62 3.82
CA THR A 70 -17.58 -8.05 2.47
C THR A 70 -18.71 -9.08 2.49
N SER A 71 -19.43 -9.17 1.37
CA SER A 71 -20.43 -10.23 1.13
C SER A 71 -19.90 -11.36 0.25
N PHE A 72 -18.59 -11.59 0.26
CA PHE A 72 -17.93 -12.65 -0.49
C PHE A 72 -16.86 -13.35 0.34
N GLU A 73 -16.45 -14.52 -0.12
CA GLU A 73 -15.29 -15.25 0.40
C GLU A 73 -14.39 -15.71 -0.75
N LEU A 74 -13.09 -15.82 -0.49
CA LEU A 74 -12.14 -16.48 -1.37
C LEU A 74 -12.25 -17.99 -1.21
N VAL A 75 -12.19 -18.72 -2.30
CA VAL A 75 -12.17 -20.19 -2.32
C VAL A 75 -10.94 -20.63 -3.09
N HIS A 76 -10.12 -21.48 -2.48
CA HIS A 76 -9.05 -22.19 -3.18
C HIS A 76 -9.69 -23.35 -3.96
N LYS A 77 -9.38 -23.41 -5.26
CA LYS A 77 -9.83 -24.46 -6.18
C LYS A 77 -8.63 -25.03 -6.90
N GLU A 78 -8.79 -26.25 -7.41
CA GLU A 78 -7.81 -26.91 -8.26
C GLU A 78 -8.44 -27.03 -9.65
N ASP A 79 -7.67 -26.72 -10.69
CA ASP A 79 -8.12 -26.91 -12.07
C ASP A 79 -7.98 -28.38 -12.51
N THR A 80 -8.29 -28.65 -13.78
CA THR A 80 -8.19 -30.00 -14.36
C THR A 80 -6.75 -30.52 -14.47
N GLU A 81 -5.76 -29.65 -14.40
CA GLU A 81 -4.33 -29.97 -14.46
C GLU A 81 -3.69 -30.05 -13.05
N GLY A 82 -4.47 -29.75 -12.01
CA GLY A 82 -4.04 -29.74 -10.62
C GLY A 82 -3.37 -28.43 -10.18
N GLU A 83 -3.41 -27.38 -11.02
CA GLU A 83 -2.94 -26.05 -10.65
C GLU A 83 -3.98 -25.34 -9.78
N GLY A 84 -3.53 -24.86 -8.62
CA GLY A 84 -4.37 -24.14 -7.68
C GLY A 84 -4.72 -22.75 -8.18
N PHE A 85 -6.01 -22.40 -8.17
CA PHE A 85 -6.49 -21.05 -8.43
C PHE A 85 -7.46 -20.58 -7.34
N TYR A 86 -7.74 -19.28 -7.32
CA TYR A 86 -8.67 -18.68 -6.37
C TYR A 86 -9.94 -18.22 -7.10
N SER A 87 -11.11 -18.58 -6.58
CA SER A 87 -12.38 -17.98 -6.99
C SER A 87 -12.96 -17.10 -5.89
N VAL A 88 -13.80 -16.16 -6.29
CA VAL A 88 -14.57 -15.32 -5.37
C VAL A 88 -16.00 -15.83 -5.34
N LYS A 89 -16.48 -16.22 -4.17
CA LYS A 89 -17.82 -16.77 -3.99
C LYS A 89 -18.73 -15.75 -3.30
N CYS A 90 -19.89 -15.49 -3.87
CA CYS A 90 -20.90 -14.61 -3.29
C CYS A 90 -21.60 -15.31 -2.13
N LEU A 91 -21.58 -14.71 -0.94
CA LEU A 91 -22.24 -15.30 0.25
C LEU A 91 -23.77 -15.20 0.18
N ARG A 92 -24.32 -14.35 -0.70
CA ARG A 92 -25.77 -14.17 -0.86
C ARG A 92 -26.40 -15.20 -1.81
N THR A 93 -25.74 -15.50 -2.92
CA THR A 93 -26.22 -16.45 -3.93
C THR A 93 -25.58 -17.83 -3.79
N ASN A 94 -24.48 -17.93 -3.03
CA ASN A 94 -23.64 -19.12 -2.91
C ASN A 94 -22.99 -19.56 -4.24
N GLU A 95 -22.91 -18.65 -5.22
CA GLU A 95 -22.34 -18.87 -6.54
C GLU A 95 -20.97 -18.19 -6.68
N ASP A 96 -20.12 -18.74 -7.56
CA ASP A 96 -18.88 -18.07 -7.95
C ASP A 96 -19.17 -16.82 -8.78
N ARG A 97 -18.42 -15.75 -8.49
CA ARG A 97 -18.43 -14.51 -9.24
C ARG A 97 -17.35 -14.54 -10.30
N ASP A 98 -17.68 -14.06 -11.49
CA ASP A 98 -16.69 -13.73 -12.50
C ASP A 98 -15.82 -12.57 -12.00
N ILE A 99 -14.54 -12.54 -12.38
CA ILE A 99 -13.62 -11.45 -12.08
C ILE A 99 -14.14 -10.10 -12.57
N ALA A 100 -14.90 -10.08 -13.67
CA ALA A 100 -15.56 -8.89 -14.20
C ALA A 100 -16.65 -8.34 -13.27
N GLN A 101 -17.24 -9.19 -12.42
CA GLN A 101 -18.27 -8.77 -11.46
C GLN A 101 -17.68 -8.20 -10.18
N ILE A 102 -16.40 -8.45 -9.88
CA ILE A 102 -15.72 -7.96 -8.67
C ILE A 102 -15.39 -6.48 -8.84
N SER A 103 -15.77 -5.66 -7.86
CA SER A 103 -15.51 -4.22 -7.88
C SER A 103 -14.01 -3.92 -7.79
N THR A 104 -13.60 -2.72 -8.22
CA THR A 104 -12.20 -2.28 -8.10
C THR A 104 -11.71 -2.29 -6.65
N GLY A 105 -12.56 -1.86 -5.71
CA GLY A 105 -12.23 -1.89 -4.29
C GLY A 105 -12.10 -3.30 -3.73
N GLU A 106 -13.00 -4.21 -4.12
CA GLU A 106 -12.93 -5.63 -3.75
C GLU A 106 -11.63 -6.27 -4.27
N LYS A 107 -11.20 -5.96 -5.51
CA LYS A 107 -9.92 -6.42 -6.06
C LYS A 107 -8.74 -5.87 -5.27
N ASN A 108 -8.78 -4.59 -4.92
CA ASN A 108 -7.70 -3.92 -4.18
C ASN A 108 -7.51 -4.54 -2.79
N ILE A 109 -8.59 -4.76 -2.03
CA ILE A 109 -8.48 -5.37 -0.69
C ILE A 109 -7.97 -6.82 -0.76
N ILE A 110 -8.46 -7.61 -1.73
CA ILE A 110 -7.96 -8.99 -1.93
C ILE A 110 -6.46 -8.97 -2.24
N ALA A 111 -6.02 -8.12 -3.17
CA ALA A 111 -4.61 -8.03 -3.56
C ALA A 111 -3.71 -7.59 -2.41
N LEU A 112 -4.15 -6.59 -1.61
CA LEU A 112 -3.43 -6.12 -0.44
C LEU A 112 -3.25 -7.25 0.59
N LEU A 113 -4.35 -7.91 0.97
CA LEU A 113 -4.31 -8.97 1.98
C LEU A 113 -3.50 -10.17 1.50
N TYR A 114 -3.64 -10.54 0.22
CA TYR A 114 -2.82 -11.58 -0.40
C TYR A 114 -1.33 -11.23 -0.31
N PHE A 115 -0.95 -10.00 -0.65
CA PHE A 115 0.43 -9.54 -0.55
C PHE A 115 0.97 -9.64 0.88
N ILE A 116 0.20 -9.18 1.87
CA ILE A 116 0.58 -9.25 3.30
C ILE A 116 0.76 -10.71 3.76
N GLU A 117 -0.17 -11.61 3.41
CA GLU A 117 -0.04 -13.03 3.79
C GLU A 117 1.17 -13.69 3.09
N LYS A 118 1.45 -13.35 1.83
CA LYS A 118 2.64 -13.84 1.12
C LYS A 118 3.96 -13.35 1.73
N LEU A 119 3.98 -12.14 2.30
CA LEU A 119 5.16 -11.67 3.05
C LEU A 119 5.46 -12.58 4.26
N ASN A 120 4.43 -13.10 4.93
CA ASN A 120 4.58 -14.01 6.06
C ASN A 120 5.11 -15.37 5.64
N GLU A 121 4.65 -15.92 4.52
CA GLU A 121 5.18 -17.17 3.96
C GLU A 121 6.68 -17.07 3.64
N ILE A 122 7.12 -15.97 3.01
CA ILE A 122 8.54 -15.74 2.70
C ILE A 122 9.40 -15.68 3.97
N ASN A 123 8.86 -15.16 5.08
CA ASN A 123 9.59 -15.11 6.35
C ASN A 123 9.92 -16.50 6.90
N GLU A 124 9.03 -17.48 6.71
CA GLU A 124 9.25 -18.87 7.16
C GLU A 124 10.34 -19.56 6.34
N VAL A 125 10.46 -19.20 5.05
CA VAL A 125 11.36 -19.89 4.11
C VAL A 125 12.73 -19.20 3.97
N ARG A 126 12.82 -17.87 4.13
CA ARG A 126 14.05 -17.09 3.83
C ARG A 126 14.34 -16.00 4.88
N ALA A 127 15.54 -16.06 5.47
CA ALA A 127 16.06 -15.05 6.37
C ALA A 127 16.77 -13.90 5.62
N ARG A 128 16.07 -13.19 4.73
CA ARG A 128 16.60 -12.00 4.05
C ARG A 128 15.87 -10.74 4.50
N ASN A 129 16.59 -9.62 4.56
CA ASN A 129 16.02 -8.30 4.78
C ASN A 129 15.12 -7.93 3.59
N LYS A 130 14.00 -7.27 3.88
CA LYS A 130 12.97 -6.92 2.90
C LYS A 130 12.90 -5.41 2.70
N LEU A 131 12.56 -5.00 1.48
CA LEU A 131 12.07 -3.66 1.17
C LEU A 131 10.62 -3.80 0.72
N ILE A 132 9.69 -3.32 1.55
CA ILE A 132 8.25 -3.40 1.34
C ILE A 132 7.75 -2.00 0.97
N ILE A 133 7.09 -1.89 -0.18
CA ILE A 133 6.62 -0.61 -0.71
C ILE A 133 5.13 -0.72 -1.01
N PHE A 134 4.36 0.21 -0.45
CA PHE A 134 2.94 0.41 -0.78
C PHE A 134 2.78 1.77 -1.45
N ASP A 135 2.34 1.77 -2.71
CA ASP A 135 2.04 2.97 -3.47
C ASP A 135 0.52 3.17 -3.54
N ASP A 136 0.04 4.11 -2.74
CA ASP A 136 -1.36 4.50 -2.61
C ASP A 136 -2.35 3.32 -2.49
N PRO A 137 -2.29 2.54 -1.39
CA PRO A 137 -3.06 1.31 -1.23
C PRO A 137 -4.59 1.52 -1.12
N MET A 138 -5.07 2.75 -1.25
CA MET A 138 -6.44 3.17 -0.93
C MET A 138 -7.34 3.39 -2.15
N ASN A 139 -6.84 3.13 -3.36
CA ASN A 139 -7.59 3.45 -4.57
C ASN A 139 -8.93 2.70 -4.64
N SER A 140 -10.01 3.44 -4.94
CA SER A 140 -11.37 2.93 -5.24
C SER A 140 -12.09 2.17 -4.11
N ASN A 141 -11.88 2.55 -2.84
CA ASN A 141 -12.48 1.92 -1.67
C ASN A 141 -13.50 2.80 -0.92
N ASP A 142 -14.59 2.19 -0.45
CA ASP A 142 -15.51 2.81 0.51
C ASP A 142 -14.87 2.98 1.90
N ASP A 143 -15.46 3.86 2.73
CA ASP A 143 -14.96 4.18 4.08
C ASP A 143 -14.69 2.94 4.94
N THR A 144 -15.49 1.89 4.79
CA THR A 144 -15.39 0.63 5.55
C THR A 144 -14.13 -0.15 5.18
N MET A 145 -13.84 -0.28 3.88
CA MET A 145 -12.60 -0.90 3.39
C MET A 145 -11.36 -0.09 3.76
N GLN A 146 -11.48 1.25 3.82
CA GLN A 146 -10.38 2.13 4.23
C GLN A 146 -9.85 1.75 5.62
N TYR A 147 -10.75 1.52 6.58
CA TYR A 147 -10.36 1.14 7.94
C TYR A 147 -9.63 -0.21 7.98
N LEU A 148 -10.13 -1.22 7.25
CA LEU A 148 -9.46 -2.53 7.19
C LEU A 148 -8.03 -2.41 6.64
N ILE A 149 -7.82 -1.61 5.60
CA ILE A 149 -6.49 -1.36 5.01
C ILE A 149 -5.57 -0.69 6.03
N ILE A 150 -6.05 0.34 6.72
CA ILE A 150 -5.30 1.05 7.76
C ILE A 150 -4.88 0.07 8.86
N GLU A 151 -5.82 -0.72 9.39
CA GLU A 151 -5.56 -1.66 10.49
C GLU A 151 -4.50 -2.71 10.09
N GLU A 152 -4.61 -3.29 8.90
CA GLU A 152 -3.69 -4.32 8.41
C GLU A 152 -2.29 -3.75 8.15
N LEU A 153 -2.18 -2.54 7.60
CA LEU A 153 -0.89 -1.87 7.42
C LEU A 153 -0.23 -1.53 8.74
N GLN A 154 -0.99 -0.99 9.71
CA GLN A 154 -0.45 -0.70 11.04
C GLN A 154 -0.02 -1.98 11.77
N LYS A 155 -0.77 -3.07 11.61
CA LYS A 155 -0.39 -4.39 12.16
C LYS A 155 0.94 -4.86 11.55
N LEU A 156 1.07 -4.82 10.23
CA LEU A 156 2.30 -5.16 9.53
C LEU A 156 3.47 -4.28 10.01
N MET A 157 3.28 -2.96 10.09
CA MET A 157 4.29 -2.03 10.59
C MET A 157 4.74 -2.39 12.02
N ARG A 158 3.80 -2.72 12.92
CA ARG A 158 4.11 -3.17 14.29
C ARG A 158 4.90 -4.48 14.32
N GLU A 159 4.54 -5.44 13.48
CA GLU A 159 5.24 -6.73 13.38
C GLU A 159 6.68 -6.56 12.87
N LEU A 160 6.88 -5.76 11.82
CA LEU A 160 8.21 -5.45 11.30
C LEU A 160 9.12 -4.80 12.35
N LEU A 161 8.58 -3.89 13.18
CA LEU A 161 9.31 -3.26 14.27
C LEU A 161 9.70 -4.23 15.39
N LYS A 162 8.88 -5.27 15.67
CA LYS A 162 9.18 -6.27 16.71
C LYS A 162 10.23 -7.28 16.29
N ASN A 163 10.31 -7.58 15.00
CA ASN A 163 11.14 -8.67 14.48
C ASN A 163 12.65 -8.38 14.50
N ASN A 164 13.08 -7.17 14.88
CA ASN A 164 14.49 -6.73 14.93
C ASN A 164 15.30 -7.05 13.65
N LYS A 165 14.62 -7.20 12.51
CA LYS A 165 15.24 -7.34 11.18
C LYS A 165 15.47 -5.95 10.61
N ASP A 166 16.46 -5.81 9.73
CA ASP A 166 16.71 -4.55 9.00
C ASP A 166 15.75 -4.40 7.80
N ASP A 167 14.48 -4.76 8.00
CA ASP A 167 13.42 -4.61 7.01
C ASP A 167 13.07 -3.12 6.85
N LYS A 168 12.82 -2.69 5.61
CA LYS A 168 12.41 -1.34 5.26
C LYS A 168 10.97 -1.35 4.78
N PHE A 169 10.18 -0.40 5.26
CA PHE A 169 8.80 -0.19 4.88
C PHE A 169 8.64 1.25 4.36
N ILE A 170 8.07 1.38 3.17
CA ILE A 170 7.74 2.66 2.54
C ILE A 170 6.25 2.65 2.21
N LEU A 171 5.52 3.62 2.74
CA LEU A 171 4.12 3.85 2.41
C LEU A 171 3.96 5.23 1.80
N MET A 172 3.39 5.29 0.61
CA MET A 172 3.12 6.50 -0.13
C MET A 172 1.61 6.63 -0.34
N THR A 173 1.11 7.86 -0.30
CA THR A 173 -0.29 8.15 -0.58
C THR A 173 -0.47 9.62 -0.93
N HIS A 174 -1.48 9.91 -1.74
CA HIS A 174 -1.95 11.27 -1.97
C HIS A 174 -3.19 11.61 -1.11
N ASN A 175 -3.74 10.64 -0.39
CA ASN A 175 -4.93 10.80 0.42
C ASN A 175 -4.57 11.29 1.83
N VAL A 176 -4.90 12.55 2.12
CA VAL A 176 -4.68 13.21 3.42
C VAL A 176 -5.35 12.46 4.57
N HIS A 177 -6.58 12.01 4.39
CA HIS A 177 -7.33 11.31 5.44
C HIS A 177 -6.66 9.98 5.78
N PHE A 178 -6.27 9.21 4.76
CA PHE A 178 -5.55 7.97 4.96
C PHE A 178 -4.19 8.19 5.64
N TYR A 179 -3.42 9.19 5.21
CA TYR A 179 -2.14 9.56 5.83
C TYR A 179 -2.28 9.83 7.33
N ILE A 180 -3.27 10.64 7.72
CA ILE A 180 -3.53 10.98 9.13
C ILE A 180 -3.84 9.71 9.95
N ASN A 181 -4.69 8.82 9.42
CA ASN A 181 -5.09 7.64 10.16
C ASN A 181 -3.99 6.56 10.22
N VAL A 182 -3.28 6.31 9.10
CA VAL A 182 -2.28 5.24 9.06
C VAL A 182 -1.06 5.57 9.92
N LYS A 183 -0.68 6.85 10.03
CA LYS A 183 0.42 7.29 10.89
C LYS A 183 0.07 7.35 12.37
N TYR A 184 -1.22 7.25 12.74
CA TYR A 184 -1.65 7.31 14.13
C TYR A 184 -0.95 6.22 14.98
N ASP A 185 -0.52 6.57 16.20
CA ASP A 185 0.38 5.77 17.06
C ASP A 185 1.81 5.59 16.53
N PHE A 186 2.08 6.06 15.31
CA PHE A 186 3.39 6.06 14.69
C PHE A 186 4.02 7.46 14.58
N ASP A 187 3.46 8.46 15.26
CA ASP A 187 3.78 9.88 15.09
C ASP A 187 4.08 10.58 16.44
N LYS A 188 4.73 9.89 17.38
CA LYS A 188 5.24 10.54 18.60
C LYS A 188 6.46 11.41 18.28
N ASP A 189 6.82 12.37 19.14
CA ASP A 189 7.96 13.27 18.89
C ASP A 189 9.28 12.55 18.55
N ASP A 190 9.58 11.46 19.26
CA ASP A 190 10.75 10.63 18.98
C ASP A 190 10.69 9.95 17.61
N ASP A 191 9.49 9.69 17.10
CA ASP A 191 9.29 9.07 15.79
C ASP A 191 9.75 10.00 14.66
N TYR A 192 9.37 11.28 14.71
CA TYR A 192 9.82 12.28 13.74
C TYR A 192 11.33 12.56 13.82
N LYS A 193 11.89 12.55 15.03
CA LYS A 193 13.28 12.98 15.27
C LYS A 193 14.31 11.88 15.01
N LYS A 194 13.99 10.63 15.36
CA LYS A 194 15.01 9.56 15.47
C LYS A 194 14.60 8.22 14.88
N LYS A 195 13.30 7.88 14.83
CA LYS A 195 12.88 6.51 14.51
C LYS A 195 12.35 6.34 13.09
N ARG A 196 11.73 7.37 12.52
CA ARG A 196 10.98 7.28 11.25
C ARG A 196 11.25 8.49 10.36
N ASN A 197 10.95 8.32 9.07
CA ASN A 197 11.04 9.38 8.09
C ASN A 197 9.65 9.74 7.59
N PHE A 198 9.24 10.98 7.86
CA PHE A 198 8.05 11.59 7.29
C PHE A 198 8.48 12.52 6.18
N ILE A 199 7.95 12.32 4.99
CA ILE A 199 8.36 13.02 3.78
C ILE A 199 7.11 13.58 3.09
N ARG A 200 7.16 14.86 2.75
CA ARG A 200 6.17 15.51 1.91
C ARG A 200 6.81 15.86 0.57
N LEU A 201 6.23 15.34 -0.50
CA LEU A 201 6.63 15.68 -1.87
C LEU A 201 5.81 16.88 -2.32
N VAL A 202 6.48 17.96 -2.70
CA VAL A 202 5.85 19.21 -3.16
C VAL A 202 6.33 19.51 -4.57
N SER A 203 5.42 19.48 -5.55
CA SER A 203 5.73 19.81 -6.94
C SER A 203 5.35 21.24 -7.25
N ASP A 204 6.23 21.95 -7.97
CA ASP A 204 6.01 23.31 -8.47
C ASP A 204 5.72 23.35 -9.99
N THR A 205 5.26 22.20 -10.51
CA THR A 205 5.07 21.79 -11.92
C THR A 205 6.34 21.61 -12.75
N LYS A 206 7.50 22.09 -12.27
CA LYS A 206 8.80 21.94 -12.95
C LYS A 206 9.72 20.97 -12.21
N LYS A 207 9.71 21.00 -10.88
CA LYS A 207 10.54 20.18 -9.99
C LYS A 207 9.73 19.72 -8.78
N THR A 208 10.08 18.54 -8.28
CA THR A 208 9.57 18.03 -7.00
C THR A 208 10.59 18.29 -5.92
N LYS A 209 10.18 19.03 -4.89
CA LYS A 209 10.94 19.25 -3.65
C LYS A 209 10.57 18.16 -2.65
N ILE A 210 11.58 17.61 -1.99
CA ILE A 210 11.44 16.60 -0.93
C ILE A 210 11.57 17.32 0.41
N ASN A 211 10.45 17.47 1.13
CA ASN A 211 10.43 18.11 2.43
C ASN A 211 10.38 17.05 3.53
N TYR A 212 11.44 16.97 4.34
CA TYR A 212 11.45 16.10 5.52
C TYR A 212 10.75 16.77 6.69
N ILE A 213 9.77 16.08 7.28
CA ILE A 213 9.05 16.55 8.45
C ILE A 213 9.81 16.01 9.68
N LYS A 214 10.42 16.91 10.46
CA LYS A 214 11.29 16.57 11.60
C LYS A 214 10.65 16.77 12.96
N ASN A 215 9.54 17.49 13.02
CA ASN A 215 8.78 17.74 14.23
C ASN A 215 7.30 17.53 13.96
N LYS A 216 6.56 17.11 14.99
CA LYS A 216 5.11 16.92 14.91
C LYS A 216 4.38 18.21 14.53
N ASP A 217 4.82 19.36 15.08
CA ASP A 217 4.27 20.70 14.78
C ASP A 217 4.44 21.16 13.32
N ASP A 218 5.34 20.52 12.56
CA ASP A 218 5.53 20.79 11.13
C ASP A 218 4.64 19.89 10.25
N ASP A 219 3.95 18.91 10.85
CA ASP A 219 2.94 18.10 10.20
C ASP A 219 1.52 18.57 10.53
N PHE A 220 0.52 18.05 9.81
CA PHE A 220 -0.90 18.29 10.13
C PHE A 220 -1.52 17.08 10.84
N GLU A 221 -2.41 17.35 11.79
CA GLU A 221 -3.19 16.34 12.52
C GLU A 221 -4.59 16.16 11.92
N THR A 222 -5.10 17.18 11.23
CA THR A 222 -6.46 17.13 10.67
C THR A 222 -6.50 17.45 9.18
N SER A 223 -7.55 16.97 8.49
CA SER A 223 -7.81 17.37 7.10
C SER A 223 -8.03 18.88 6.98
N TYR A 224 -8.52 19.54 8.03
CA TYR A 224 -8.67 21.00 8.04
C TYR A 224 -7.32 21.71 8.09
N GLU A 225 -6.42 21.29 8.98
CA GLU A 225 -5.05 21.80 9.02
C GLU A 225 -4.31 21.57 7.71
N SER A 226 -4.51 20.43 7.06
CA SER A 226 -3.88 20.15 5.76
C SER A 226 -4.14 21.23 4.71
N LEU A 227 -5.34 21.86 4.72
CA LEU A 227 -5.68 22.98 3.83
C LEU A 227 -4.86 24.22 4.13
N TRP A 228 -4.60 24.50 5.40
CA TRP A 228 -3.75 25.61 5.83
C TRP A 228 -2.29 25.38 5.43
N HIS A 229 -1.80 24.14 5.55
CA HIS A 229 -0.48 23.78 5.02
C HIS A 229 -0.43 23.92 3.49
N GLU A 230 -1.49 23.54 2.78
CA GLU A 230 -1.59 23.68 1.33
C GLU A 230 -1.46 25.14 0.90
N ILE A 231 -2.22 26.06 1.50
CA ILE A 231 -2.09 27.50 1.16
C ILE A 231 -0.71 28.06 1.49
N ASN A 232 -0.08 27.63 2.60
CA ASN A 232 1.27 28.06 2.97
C ASN A 232 2.31 27.61 1.93
N ILE A 233 2.18 26.37 1.41
CA ILE A 233 3.04 25.83 0.36
C ILE A 233 2.80 26.58 -0.94
N LEU A 234 1.55 26.70 -1.38
CA LEU A 234 1.18 27.38 -2.62
C LEU A 234 1.64 28.84 -2.63
N PHE A 235 1.55 29.52 -1.48
CA PHE A 235 2.04 30.88 -1.32
C PHE A 235 3.55 30.99 -1.59
N LYS A 236 4.35 30.12 -0.95
CA LYS A 236 5.83 30.09 -1.04
C LYS A 236 6.38 29.65 -2.39
N LEU A 237 5.63 28.91 -3.19
CA LEU A 237 6.09 28.41 -4.50
C LEU A 237 6.03 29.50 -5.57
N SER A 238 7.16 30.16 -5.89
CA SER A 238 7.20 31.28 -6.84
C SER A 238 6.61 30.98 -8.23
N SER A 239 6.68 29.75 -8.73
CA SER A 239 6.11 29.34 -10.03
C SER A 239 4.60 29.03 -10.01
N CYS A 240 3.98 28.99 -8.83
CA CYS A 240 2.57 28.62 -8.69
C CYS A 240 1.64 29.77 -9.06
N ASN A 241 0.64 29.50 -9.90
CA ASN A 241 -0.39 30.46 -10.27
C ASN A 241 -1.21 30.90 -9.01
N PRO A 242 -1.36 32.21 -8.74
CA PRO A 242 -2.13 32.71 -7.60
C PRO A 242 -3.55 32.12 -7.47
N VAL A 243 -4.21 31.78 -8.58
CA VAL A 243 -5.55 31.16 -8.61
C VAL A 243 -5.62 29.86 -7.81
N MET A 244 -4.51 29.10 -7.70
CA MET A 244 -4.49 27.83 -6.97
C MET A 244 -4.79 28.01 -5.47
N LEU A 245 -4.57 29.20 -4.90
CA LEU A 245 -4.91 29.51 -3.50
C LEU A 245 -6.42 29.50 -3.24
N LEU A 246 -7.24 29.81 -4.25
CA LEU A 246 -8.67 30.05 -4.05
C LEU A 246 -9.43 28.79 -3.60
N ASN A 247 -9.08 27.62 -4.14
CA ASN A 247 -9.77 26.38 -3.82
C ASN A 247 -9.57 25.93 -2.36
N PRO A 248 -8.34 25.79 -1.83
CA PRO A 248 -8.15 25.47 -0.42
C PRO A 248 -8.70 26.57 0.50
N MET A 249 -8.58 27.86 0.15
CA MET A 249 -9.22 28.95 0.93
C MET A 249 -10.73 28.81 1.00
N ARG A 250 -11.41 28.50 -0.13
CA ARG A 250 -12.86 28.26 -0.15
C ARG A 250 -13.25 27.12 0.79
N ARG A 251 -12.51 26.00 0.75
CA ARG A 251 -12.72 24.84 1.64
C ARG A 251 -12.50 25.21 3.10
N ILE A 252 -11.48 26.02 3.40
CA ILE A 252 -11.23 26.54 4.75
C ILE A 252 -12.43 27.36 5.25
N VAL A 253 -12.93 28.32 4.46
CA VAL A 253 -14.10 29.13 4.84
C VAL A 253 -15.33 28.25 5.01
N GLU A 254 -15.56 27.31 4.09
CA GLU A 254 -16.70 26.40 4.15
C GLU A 254 -16.67 25.57 5.44
N THR A 255 -15.54 24.94 5.77
CA THR A 255 -15.39 24.15 7.00
C THR A 255 -15.54 25.03 8.24
N TYR A 256 -14.88 26.21 8.27
CA TYR A 256 -14.96 27.15 9.39
C TYR A 256 -16.40 27.62 9.64
N THR A 257 -17.10 28.03 8.59
CA THR A 257 -18.46 28.57 8.70
C THR A 257 -19.47 27.49 9.06
N LYS A 258 -19.35 26.27 8.51
CA LYS A 258 -20.17 25.12 8.91
C LYS A 258 -19.99 24.79 10.40
N PHE A 259 -18.76 24.73 10.89
CA PHE A 259 -18.47 24.40 12.28
C PHE A 259 -19.03 25.46 13.26
N ASN A 260 -18.97 26.74 12.88
CA ASN A 260 -19.45 27.84 13.71
C ASN A 260 -20.92 28.22 13.47
N GLY A 261 -21.67 27.47 12.64
CA GLY A 261 -23.09 27.72 12.39
C GLY A 261 -23.40 28.97 11.53
N PHE A 262 -22.43 29.47 10.76
CA PHE A 262 -22.62 30.61 9.87
C PHE A 262 -22.85 30.16 8.42
N LYS A 263 -23.57 30.98 7.64
CA LYS A 263 -23.64 30.80 6.18
C LYS A 263 -22.35 31.35 5.54
N GLN A 264 -21.68 30.55 4.71
CA GLN A 264 -20.47 30.94 3.97
C GLN A 264 -20.62 32.29 3.24
N ARG A 265 -21.76 32.50 2.57
CA ARG A 265 -22.07 33.76 1.88
C ARG A 265 -22.02 34.97 2.81
N ASN A 266 -22.54 34.85 4.03
CA ASN A 266 -22.56 35.95 5.01
C ASN A 266 -21.15 36.25 5.53
N PHE A 267 -20.31 35.24 5.67
CA PHE A 267 -18.91 35.40 6.06
C PHE A 267 -18.14 36.18 4.98
N LEU A 268 -18.26 35.75 3.72
CA LEU A 268 -17.54 36.35 2.59
C LEU A 268 -18.08 37.73 2.18
N SER A 269 -19.40 37.97 2.26
CA SER A 269 -20.00 39.23 1.78
C SER A 269 -19.62 40.47 2.58
N LYS A 270 -18.94 40.33 3.72
CA LYS A 270 -18.41 41.46 4.49
C LYS A 270 -17.23 42.14 3.80
N VAL A 271 -16.54 41.42 2.91
CA VAL A 271 -15.50 41.97 2.03
C VAL A 271 -16.10 42.11 0.64
N GLU A 272 -16.03 43.31 0.08
CA GLU A 272 -16.62 43.61 -1.22
C GLU A 272 -16.02 42.71 -2.31
N GLY A 273 -16.87 42.08 -3.11
CA GLY A 273 -16.45 41.19 -4.19
C GLY A 273 -15.91 39.82 -3.75
N ALA A 274 -15.57 39.60 -2.46
CA ALA A 274 -14.92 38.36 -2.00
C ALA A 274 -15.76 37.11 -2.25
N ASN A 275 -17.08 37.17 -2.06
CA ASN A 275 -17.95 36.01 -2.34
C ASN A 275 -17.92 35.60 -3.82
N LYS A 276 -17.89 36.56 -4.75
CA LYS A 276 -17.74 36.23 -6.18
C LYS A 276 -16.33 35.70 -6.43
N PHE A 277 -15.34 36.38 -5.87
CA PHE A 277 -13.92 36.09 -6.01
C PHE A 277 -13.54 34.64 -5.65
N PHE A 278 -13.92 34.16 -4.46
CA PHE A 278 -13.60 32.79 -4.05
C PHE A 278 -14.40 31.74 -4.82
N ASN A 279 -15.46 32.11 -5.55
CA ASN A 279 -16.33 31.18 -6.29
C ASN A 279 -16.16 31.24 -7.81
N VAL A 280 -15.31 32.11 -8.37
CA VAL A 280 -15.17 32.30 -9.84
C VAL A 280 -14.90 30.99 -10.57
N ASN A 281 -14.12 30.08 -9.97
CA ASN A 281 -13.72 28.80 -10.57
C ASN A 281 -14.37 27.58 -9.89
N SER A 282 -15.55 27.74 -9.25
CA SER A 282 -16.25 26.60 -8.62
C SER A 282 -17.24 25.90 -9.55
N HIS A 283 -17.61 26.52 -10.69
CA HIS A 283 -18.58 26.01 -11.66
C HIS A 283 -18.12 26.28 -13.10
N GLY A 284 -17.30 25.40 -13.69
CA GLY A 284 -16.97 25.45 -15.12
C GLY A 284 -15.65 24.78 -15.48
N ILE A 285 -15.69 23.90 -16.49
CA ILE A 285 -14.53 23.28 -17.16
C ILE A 285 -13.98 24.21 -18.26
N ASP A 286 -14.69 25.30 -18.57
CA ASP A 286 -14.61 25.96 -19.88
C ASP A 286 -13.62 27.13 -20.01
N ASP A 287 -12.79 27.44 -19.02
CA ASP A 287 -11.74 28.45 -19.23
C ASP A 287 -10.55 28.27 -18.29
N LEU A 288 -9.74 27.24 -18.55
CA LEU A 288 -8.44 27.03 -17.88
C LEU A 288 -7.39 28.08 -18.29
N GLU A 289 -7.64 28.86 -19.35
CA GLU A 289 -6.69 29.83 -19.92
C GLU A 289 -7.01 31.30 -19.59
N ALA A 290 -8.20 31.60 -19.08
CA ALA A 290 -8.52 32.97 -18.68
C ALA A 290 -7.93 33.25 -17.28
N ASP A 291 -6.83 33.99 -17.23
CA ASP A 291 -6.30 34.61 -16.00
C ASP A 291 -7.27 35.72 -15.52
N LEU A 292 -8.49 35.32 -15.13
CA LEU A 292 -9.56 36.20 -14.62
C LEU A 292 -9.18 36.84 -13.28
N ASN A 293 -8.02 36.48 -12.74
CA ASN A 293 -7.57 36.79 -11.40
C ASN A 293 -6.27 37.56 -11.44
N GLY A 294 -6.30 38.80 -11.93
CA GLY A 294 -5.15 39.74 -11.95
C GLY A 294 -4.64 40.17 -10.56
N LYS A 295 -4.87 39.37 -9.51
CA LYS A 295 -4.39 39.59 -8.14
C LYS A 295 -3.16 38.73 -7.86
N SER A 296 -2.14 39.35 -7.26
CA SER A 296 -0.99 38.62 -6.72
C SER A 296 -1.40 37.75 -5.53
N LYS A 297 -0.51 36.83 -5.12
CA LYS A 297 -0.74 35.95 -3.97
C LYS A 297 -0.95 36.73 -2.67
N GLU A 298 -0.20 37.83 -2.51
CA GLU A 298 -0.29 38.74 -1.37
C GLU A 298 -1.67 39.38 -1.32
N ASN A 299 -2.17 39.88 -2.46
CA ASN A 299 -3.52 40.44 -2.55
C ASN A 299 -4.61 39.41 -2.21
N ILE A 300 -4.43 38.15 -2.62
CA ILE A 300 -5.37 37.07 -2.32
C ILE A 300 -5.38 36.76 -0.81
N ILE A 301 -4.20 36.66 -0.20
CA ILE A 301 -4.06 36.43 1.24
C ILE A 301 -4.64 37.59 2.05
N GLU A 302 -4.44 38.84 1.62
CA GLU A 302 -4.98 40.00 2.34
C GLU A 302 -6.51 40.02 2.31
N ILE A 303 -7.13 39.75 1.15
CA ILE A 303 -8.60 39.60 1.05
C ILE A 303 -9.09 38.47 1.96
N PHE A 304 -8.37 37.34 1.97
CA PHE A 304 -8.71 36.20 2.79
C PHE A 304 -8.64 36.53 4.29
N LYS A 305 -7.59 37.22 4.72
CA LYS A 305 -7.40 37.72 6.09
C LYS A 305 -8.49 38.73 6.47
N GLU A 306 -8.80 39.68 5.60
CA GLU A 306 -9.86 40.69 5.81
C GLU A 306 -11.23 40.02 6.04
N CYS A 307 -11.51 38.89 5.38
CA CYS A 307 -12.71 38.11 5.66
C CYS A 307 -12.75 37.61 7.12
N PHE A 308 -11.65 37.14 7.69
CA PHE A 308 -11.60 36.75 9.10
C PHE A 308 -11.68 37.97 10.03
N GLU A 309 -11.01 39.08 9.70
CA GLU A 309 -11.03 40.32 10.50
C GLU A 309 -12.44 40.91 10.61
N LYS A 310 -13.15 41.08 9.50
CA LYS A 310 -14.53 41.60 9.49
C LYS A 310 -15.55 40.65 10.14
N ASN A 311 -15.17 39.41 10.39
CA ASN A 311 -15.96 38.45 11.15
C ASN A 311 -15.53 38.31 12.61
N ASN A 312 -14.62 39.15 13.10
CA ASN A 312 -14.05 39.08 14.46
C ASN A 312 -13.40 37.71 14.74
N SER A 313 -12.80 37.12 13.71
CA SER A 313 -12.22 35.76 13.72
C SER A 313 -10.74 35.76 13.37
N ILE A 314 -10.06 36.91 13.50
CA ILE A 314 -8.65 37.07 13.10
C ILE A 314 -7.69 36.15 13.87
N GLU A 315 -8.00 35.83 15.13
CA GLU A 315 -7.18 34.90 15.91
C GLU A 315 -7.16 33.50 15.30
N HIS A 316 -8.27 33.05 14.71
CA HIS A 316 -8.32 31.80 13.96
C HIS A 316 -7.34 31.81 12.79
N PHE A 317 -7.34 32.90 12.01
CA PHE A 317 -6.40 33.06 10.91
C PHE A 317 -4.95 33.03 11.40
N LYS A 318 -4.61 33.78 12.47
CA LYS A 318 -3.24 33.84 13.03
C LYS A 318 -2.73 32.51 13.56
N ILE A 319 -3.60 31.66 14.10
CA ILE A 319 -3.22 30.33 14.61
C ILE A 319 -2.65 29.45 13.49
N PHE A 320 -3.31 29.44 12.34
CA PHE A 320 -2.97 28.54 11.22
C PHE A 320 -2.08 29.19 10.16
N TRP A 321 -2.28 30.48 9.88
CA TRP A 321 -1.39 31.29 9.05
C TRP A 321 -0.20 31.75 9.89
N LYS A 322 0.67 30.80 10.21
CA LYS A 322 2.00 31.11 10.74
C LYS A 322 2.81 31.64 9.58
N GLU A 323 2.98 32.94 9.50
CA GLU A 323 4.08 33.56 8.76
C GLU A 323 5.41 33.05 9.35
N LYS A 324 5.79 31.80 9.05
CA LYS A 324 7.20 31.42 9.04
C LYS A 324 7.79 32.15 7.83
N ILE A 325 8.01 33.45 8.00
CA ILE A 325 9.03 34.23 7.28
C ILE A 325 10.33 33.58 7.72
N ASN A 326 10.70 32.49 7.06
CA ASN A 326 12.03 31.94 7.19
C ASN A 326 12.71 32.15 5.85
N GLU A 327 13.68 33.05 5.92
CA GLU A 327 14.90 33.13 5.11
C GLU A 327 15.40 31.76 4.61
#